data_AF-A0A1V5HFS1-F1
#
_entry.id   AF-A0A1V5HFS1-F1
#
_cell.length_a   1.000
_cell.length_b   1.000
_cell.length_c   1.000
_cell.angle_alpha   90.00
_cell.angle_beta   90.00
_cell.angle_gamma   90.00
#
_symmetry.space_group_name_H-M   'P 1'
#
loop_
_entity.id
_entity.type
_entity.pdbx_description
1 polymer ?
#
loop_
_entity_poly.entity_id
_entity_poly.type
_entity_poly.pdbx_seq_one_letter_code
_entity_poly.pdbx_strand_id
1 'polypeptide(L)'
;MVRRSQVPAAAGERTVSLLMKTIQRWMLMAAGLLSLAASAEDGGWFLTHRWSGEGMWMSQPFWVNGDEWIVRCRQRDRTSLKVHVCRASNEWVATVNSYRGVLGTFKEGRLHGKGFHYLQVTHPTAQWEIEVRQRLSKAEEWEYRQFLRQPPATLRRLATWHGANGRRTFAFRVPAGSWRLTYAATGQQGHIQVSLTDLAAPDSPLHQNWLDAAGRGETWIHCGGEFRFEVEAQDCPWQAEVAVMAQPPARALSRPTHRPPPPQGTPPAAAPPPAPAPATAPTEAAAPVETSLEPLDSFPAEDPEIVPLDE
;
A
#
# COMPACT_ATOMS: atom_id res chain seq x y z
N MET A 1 -41.35 -84.41 -10.82
CA MET A 1 -40.42 -83.56 -10.04
C MET A 1 -39.76 -82.56 -11.00
N VAL A 2 -40.33 -81.36 -11.18
CA VAL A 2 -39.67 -80.22 -11.85
C VAL A 2 -40.24 -78.94 -11.23
N ARG A 3 -39.43 -78.20 -10.46
CA ARG A 3 -39.73 -76.83 -10.00
C ARG A 3 -39.28 -75.86 -11.09
N ARG A 4 -40.20 -75.07 -11.65
CA ARG A 4 -39.86 -73.86 -12.40
C ARG A 4 -39.90 -72.66 -11.44
N SER A 5 -38.73 -72.10 -11.15
CA SER A 5 -38.60 -70.78 -10.51
C SER A 5 -38.99 -69.69 -11.51
N GLN A 6 -39.99 -68.88 -11.19
CA GLN A 6 -40.18 -67.57 -11.79
C GLN A 6 -39.43 -66.54 -10.95
N VAL A 7 -38.41 -65.92 -11.53
CA VAL A 7 -37.75 -64.72 -10.99
C VAL A 7 -38.50 -63.49 -11.53
N PRO A 8 -38.85 -62.49 -10.71
CA PRO A 8 -39.67 -61.36 -11.14
C PRO A 8 -38.85 -60.33 -11.94
N ALA A 9 -39.35 -59.97 -13.12
CA ALA A 9 -38.82 -58.94 -14.01
C ALA A 9 -39.04 -57.48 -13.53
N ALA A 10 -39.20 -57.26 -12.23
CA ALA A 10 -39.59 -55.94 -11.67
C ALA A 10 -38.40 -55.10 -11.15
N ALA A 11 -37.17 -55.62 -11.22
CA ALA A 11 -35.99 -54.97 -10.64
C ALA A 11 -35.26 -54.01 -11.60
N GLY A 12 -35.43 -54.13 -12.93
CA GLY A 12 -34.70 -53.35 -13.92
C GLY A 12 -35.26 -51.94 -14.20
N GLU A 13 -36.58 -51.76 -14.11
CA GLU A 13 -37.22 -50.47 -14.43
C GLU A 13 -37.08 -49.44 -13.30
N ARG A 14 -36.99 -49.91 -12.05
CA ARG A 14 -36.85 -49.03 -10.87
C ARG A 14 -35.46 -48.41 -10.79
N THR A 15 -34.41 -49.14 -11.18
CA THR A 15 -33.03 -48.66 -11.18
C THR A 15 -32.78 -47.61 -12.25
N VAL A 16 -33.37 -47.75 -13.44
CA VAL A 16 -33.25 -46.75 -14.53
C VAL A 16 -33.99 -45.46 -14.17
N SER A 17 -35.19 -45.56 -13.56
CA SER A 17 -35.97 -44.40 -13.11
C SER A 17 -35.27 -43.62 -12.00
N LEU A 18 -34.61 -44.32 -11.07
CA LEU A 18 -33.81 -43.69 -10.02
C LEU A 18 -32.59 -42.98 -10.62
N LEU A 19 -31.85 -43.63 -11.53
CA LEU A 19 -30.67 -43.05 -12.18
C LEU A 19 -31.01 -41.76 -12.97
N MET A 20 -32.10 -41.77 -13.74
CA MET A 20 -32.58 -40.59 -14.49
C MET A 20 -32.97 -39.44 -13.57
N LYS A 21 -33.61 -39.71 -12.42
CA LYS A 21 -33.97 -38.67 -11.44
C LYS A 21 -32.74 -38.08 -10.75
N THR A 22 -31.71 -38.88 -10.49
CA THR A 22 -30.45 -38.37 -9.93
C THR A 22 -29.72 -37.50 -10.95
N ILE A 23 -29.60 -37.94 -12.20
CA ILE A 23 -28.96 -37.17 -13.27
C ILE A 23 -29.69 -35.85 -13.53
N GLN A 24 -31.03 -35.88 -13.56
CA GLN A 24 -31.85 -34.67 -13.72
C GLN A 24 -31.68 -33.69 -12.55
N ARG A 25 -31.55 -34.18 -11.30
CA ARG A 25 -31.22 -33.36 -10.14
C ARG A 25 -29.82 -32.74 -10.23
N TRP A 26 -28.82 -33.49 -10.68
CA TRP A 26 -27.47 -32.98 -10.89
C TRP A 26 -27.42 -31.95 -12.02
N MET A 27 -28.16 -32.16 -13.12
CA MET A 27 -28.29 -31.17 -14.20
C MET A 27 -29.00 -29.89 -13.75
N LEU A 28 -30.05 -29.99 -12.93
CA LEU A 28 -30.75 -28.82 -12.38
C LEU A 28 -29.88 -28.05 -11.37
N MET A 29 -29.08 -28.75 -10.56
CA MET A 29 -28.09 -28.13 -9.66
C MET A 29 -26.95 -27.45 -10.45
N ALA A 30 -26.45 -28.09 -11.51
CA ALA A 30 -25.44 -27.50 -12.39
C ALA A 30 -25.98 -26.29 -13.16
N ALA A 31 -27.22 -26.34 -13.64
CA ALA A 31 -27.89 -25.21 -14.31
C ALA A 31 -28.16 -24.05 -13.34
N GLY A 32 -28.51 -24.34 -12.08
CA GLY A 32 -28.62 -23.33 -11.01
C GLY A 32 -27.28 -22.66 -10.69
N LEU A 33 -26.20 -23.44 -10.59
CA LEU A 33 -24.84 -22.90 -10.39
C LEU A 33 -24.34 -22.08 -11.59
N LEU A 34 -24.69 -22.48 -12.83
CA LEU A 34 -24.38 -21.71 -14.05
C LEU A 34 -25.20 -20.42 -14.15
N SER A 35 -26.44 -20.42 -13.67
CA SER A 35 -27.32 -19.24 -13.68
C SER A 35 -26.91 -18.18 -12.62
N LEU A 36 -26.31 -18.60 -11.51
CA LEU A 36 -25.66 -17.68 -10.57
C LEU A 36 -24.36 -17.07 -11.13
N ALA A 37 -23.63 -17.79 -11.99
CA ALA A 37 -22.46 -17.24 -12.68
C ALA A 37 -22.83 -16.25 -13.81
N ALA A 38 -23.99 -16.44 -14.45
CA ALA A 38 -24.48 -15.58 -15.53
C ALA A 38 -25.12 -14.26 -15.07
N SER A 39 -25.30 -14.06 -13.76
CA SER A 39 -25.85 -12.83 -13.17
C SER A 39 -24.78 -11.93 -12.55
N ALA A 40 -23.51 -12.09 -12.93
CA ALA A 40 -22.49 -11.09 -12.70
C ALA A 40 -22.78 -9.90 -13.63
N GLU A 41 -23.70 -9.03 -13.20
CA GLU A 41 -24.00 -7.75 -13.86
C GLU A 41 -22.70 -7.05 -14.26
N ASP A 42 -22.71 -6.47 -15.47
CA ASP A 42 -21.67 -5.58 -15.96
C ASP A 42 -21.33 -4.55 -14.88
N GLY A 43 -20.16 -4.70 -14.27
CA GLY A 43 -19.73 -3.86 -13.15
C GLY A 43 -19.81 -2.39 -13.53
N GLY A 44 -20.40 -1.58 -12.65
CA GLY A 44 -20.50 -0.13 -12.81
C GLY A 44 -19.17 0.55 -12.49
N TRP A 45 -18.98 1.76 -13.01
CA TRP A 45 -17.84 2.62 -12.65
C TRP A 45 -18.16 3.43 -11.39
N PHE A 46 -17.41 3.19 -10.32
CA PHE A 46 -17.59 3.86 -9.03
C PHE A 46 -16.43 4.81 -8.73
N LEU A 47 -16.73 6.06 -8.42
CA LEU A 47 -15.74 7.00 -7.87
C LEU A 47 -15.39 6.56 -6.45
N THR A 48 -14.12 6.25 -6.23
CA THR A 48 -13.62 5.70 -4.95
C THR A 48 -12.75 6.71 -4.23
N HIS A 49 -11.97 7.49 -4.97
CA HIS A 49 -11.14 8.54 -4.40
C HIS A 49 -11.11 9.78 -5.28
N ARG A 50 -10.97 10.94 -4.65
CA ARG A 50 -10.76 12.22 -5.31
C ARG A 50 -9.85 13.09 -4.45
N TRP A 51 -8.86 13.68 -5.10
CA TRP A 51 -7.91 14.61 -4.48
C TRP A 51 -7.73 15.82 -5.37
N SER A 52 -7.38 16.93 -4.76
CA SER A 52 -6.96 18.14 -5.46
C SER A 52 -5.90 18.83 -4.62
N GLY A 53 -4.96 19.49 -5.28
CA GLY A 53 -3.88 20.18 -4.60
C GLY A 53 -2.97 20.88 -5.58
N GLU A 54 -1.86 21.35 -5.03
CA GLU A 54 -0.77 21.96 -5.76
C GLU A 54 0.54 21.25 -5.42
N GLY A 55 1.46 21.27 -6.37
CA GLY A 55 2.83 20.81 -6.19
C GLY A 55 3.01 19.30 -6.21
N MET A 56 4.18 18.86 -5.75
CA MET A 56 4.45 17.43 -5.62
C MET A 56 3.56 16.86 -4.52
N TRP A 57 3.15 15.61 -4.68
CA TRP A 57 2.25 14.98 -3.74
C TRP A 57 2.26 13.48 -3.88
N MET A 58 2.08 12.79 -2.76
CA MET A 58 1.88 11.36 -2.73
C MET A 58 0.64 11.03 -1.90
N SER A 59 -0.19 10.14 -2.43
CA SER A 59 -1.46 9.76 -1.79
C SER A 59 -1.26 8.80 -0.63
N GLN A 60 -2.20 8.80 0.32
CA GLN A 60 -2.35 7.63 1.19
C GLN A 60 -2.51 6.36 0.33
N PRO A 61 -1.97 5.19 0.75
CA PRO A 61 -2.25 3.95 0.05
C PRO A 61 -3.75 3.67 0.05
N PHE A 62 -4.31 3.37 -1.11
CA PHE A 62 -5.72 3.06 -1.28
C PHE A 62 -5.88 1.65 -1.87
N TRP A 63 -7.01 1.02 -1.55
CA TRP A 63 -7.30 -0.33 -2.00
C TRP A 63 -8.10 -0.31 -3.31
N VAL A 64 -7.60 -1.05 -4.29
CA VAL A 64 -8.31 -1.37 -5.53
C VAL A 64 -8.83 -2.79 -5.43
N ASN A 65 -10.16 -2.96 -5.48
CA ASN A 65 -10.82 -4.27 -5.47
C ASN A 65 -11.34 -4.69 -6.86
N GLY A 66 -11.50 -3.75 -7.79
CA GLY A 66 -11.90 -4.05 -9.18
C GLY A 66 -10.74 -4.53 -10.04
N ASP A 67 -11.03 -5.41 -11.00
CA ASP A 67 -10.02 -5.87 -11.98
C ASP A 67 -9.64 -4.79 -13.00
N GLU A 68 -10.57 -3.88 -13.31
CA GLU A 68 -10.38 -2.72 -14.18
C GLU A 68 -10.62 -1.44 -13.36
N TRP A 69 -9.74 -0.46 -13.49
CA TRP A 69 -9.87 0.83 -12.83
C TRP A 69 -9.25 1.96 -13.65
N ILE A 70 -9.61 3.20 -13.34
CA ILE A 70 -9.18 4.40 -14.06
C ILE A 70 -8.62 5.41 -13.07
N VAL A 71 -7.46 5.97 -13.40
CA VAL A 71 -6.97 7.23 -12.83
C VAL A 71 -7.30 8.34 -13.81
N ARG A 72 -8.07 9.32 -13.37
CA ARG A 72 -8.36 10.53 -14.15
C ARG A 72 -7.60 11.69 -13.55
N CYS A 73 -6.75 12.35 -14.31
CA CYS A 73 -6.03 13.53 -13.84
C CYS A 73 -6.40 14.75 -14.69
N ARG A 74 -6.54 15.90 -14.05
CA ARG A 74 -6.80 17.19 -14.68
C ARG A 74 -5.85 18.22 -14.08
N GLN A 75 -5.14 18.91 -14.94
CA GLN A 75 -4.40 20.12 -14.55
C GLN A 75 -5.34 21.33 -14.56
N ARG A 76 -5.13 22.26 -13.63
CA ARG A 76 -5.84 23.54 -13.54
C ARG A 76 -5.02 24.71 -14.08
N ASP A 77 -3.76 24.47 -14.41
CA ASP A 77 -2.82 25.45 -14.95
C ASP A 77 -2.16 24.97 -16.27
N ARG A 78 -1.24 25.78 -16.80
CA ARG A 78 -0.51 25.50 -18.06
C ARG A 78 0.66 24.51 -17.89
N THR A 79 0.91 23.98 -16.70
CA THR A 79 2.02 23.04 -16.47
C THR A 79 1.68 21.64 -16.97
N SER A 80 2.68 20.79 -17.18
CA SER A 80 2.45 19.37 -17.47
C SER A 80 2.27 18.60 -16.17
N LEU A 81 1.11 17.98 -15.96
CA LEU A 81 0.92 17.06 -14.84
C LEU A 81 1.27 15.63 -15.26
N LYS A 82 2.18 15.04 -14.48
CA LYS A 82 2.57 13.62 -14.55
C LYS A 82 2.20 12.95 -13.24
N VAL A 83 1.38 11.90 -13.33
CA VAL A 83 0.95 11.11 -12.18
C VAL A 83 1.48 9.68 -12.36
N HIS A 84 2.37 9.26 -11.46
CA HIS A 84 2.79 7.86 -11.38
C HIS A 84 1.82 7.07 -10.51
N VAL A 85 1.56 5.85 -10.94
CA VAL A 85 0.82 4.84 -10.19
C VAL A 85 1.82 3.82 -9.70
N CYS A 86 1.84 3.60 -8.39
CA CYS A 86 2.77 2.68 -7.75
C CYS A 86 2.01 1.67 -6.89
N ARG A 87 2.56 0.47 -6.74
CA ARG A 87 2.09 -0.50 -5.72
C ARG A 87 2.61 -0.09 -4.35
N ALA A 88 1.98 -0.61 -3.29
CA ALA A 88 2.48 -0.44 -1.92
C ALA A 88 3.92 -0.96 -1.68
N SER A 89 4.44 -1.81 -2.59
CA SER A 89 5.84 -2.27 -2.61
C SER A 89 6.82 -1.27 -3.24
N ASN A 90 6.37 -0.05 -3.58
CA ASN A 90 7.11 0.97 -4.34
C ASN A 90 7.46 0.56 -5.78
N GLU A 91 6.80 -0.47 -6.32
CA GLU A 91 6.91 -0.84 -7.73
C GLU A 91 6.10 0.12 -8.59
N TRP A 92 6.74 0.71 -9.59
CA TRP A 92 6.08 1.57 -10.58
C TRP A 92 5.23 0.73 -11.55
N VAL A 93 3.94 1.06 -11.64
CA VAL A 93 2.96 0.33 -12.46
C VAL A 93 2.68 1.05 -13.77
N ALA A 94 2.45 2.36 -13.72
CA ALA A 94 2.02 3.14 -14.87
C ALA A 94 2.23 4.65 -14.66
N THR A 95 2.11 5.41 -15.75
CA THR A 95 2.11 6.89 -15.72
C THR A 95 0.92 7.43 -16.49
N VAL A 96 0.19 8.37 -15.88
CA VAL A 96 -0.91 9.11 -16.50
C VAL A 96 -0.49 10.57 -16.66
N ASN A 97 -0.47 11.07 -17.90
CA ASN A 97 -0.03 12.42 -18.24
C ASN A 97 -1.21 13.27 -18.72
N SER A 98 -1.35 14.50 -18.23
CA SER A 98 -2.39 15.44 -18.68
C SER A 98 -1.96 16.32 -19.86
N TYR A 99 -0.67 16.39 -20.18
CA TYR A 99 -0.06 17.39 -21.10
C TYR A 99 -0.62 17.40 -22.54
N ARG A 100 -1.34 16.36 -22.98
CA ARG A 100 -1.90 16.26 -24.34
C ARG A 100 -3.38 16.70 -24.44
N GLY A 101 -3.79 17.82 -23.85
CA GLY A 101 -5.21 18.20 -23.80
C GLY A 101 -5.51 19.69 -23.72
N VAL A 102 -6.79 20.01 -23.88
CA VAL A 102 -7.36 21.32 -23.55
C VAL A 102 -7.26 21.50 -22.03
N LEU A 103 -6.76 22.66 -21.60
CA LEU A 103 -6.68 23.05 -20.19
C LEU A 103 -8.02 22.77 -19.48
N GLY A 104 -7.99 22.17 -18.30
CA GLY A 104 -9.21 21.88 -17.53
C GLY A 104 -10.00 20.65 -17.97
N THR A 105 -9.47 19.81 -18.87
CA THR A 105 -10.06 18.50 -19.20
C THR A 105 -9.40 17.36 -18.43
N PHE A 106 -10.19 16.34 -18.06
CA PHE A 106 -9.64 15.12 -17.48
C PHE A 106 -9.00 14.26 -18.56
N LYS A 107 -7.82 13.73 -18.27
CA LYS A 107 -7.16 12.65 -19.00
C LYS A 107 -7.21 11.40 -18.17
N GLU A 108 -7.48 10.28 -18.84
CA GLU A 108 -7.76 9.01 -18.18
C GLU A 108 -6.68 7.99 -18.54
N GLY A 109 -6.16 7.30 -17.52
CA GLY A 109 -5.34 6.10 -17.68
C GLY A 109 -6.12 4.90 -17.17
N ARG A 110 -6.41 3.94 -18.06
CA ARG A 110 -7.00 2.64 -17.68
C ARG A 110 -5.91 1.71 -17.17
N LEU A 111 -6.23 1.02 -16.08
CA LEU A 111 -5.32 0.19 -15.32
C LEU A 111 -6.02 -1.12 -14.97
N HIS A 112 -5.22 -2.14 -14.73
CA HIS A 112 -5.71 -3.46 -14.36
C HIS A 112 -5.00 -3.98 -13.11
N GLY A 113 -5.68 -4.87 -12.40
CA GLY A 113 -5.15 -5.55 -11.23
C GLY A 113 -5.57 -4.90 -9.91
N LYS A 114 -5.81 -5.77 -8.94
CA LYS A 114 -6.25 -5.45 -7.59
C LYS A 114 -5.08 -5.21 -6.65
N GLY A 115 -5.34 -4.64 -5.48
CA GLY A 115 -4.38 -4.49 -4.39
C GLY A 115 -4.20 -3.05 -3.94
N PHE A 116 -3.21 -2.83 -3.08
CA PHE A 116 -2.90 -1.50 -2.55
C PHE A 116 -1.99 -0.73 -3.49
N HIS A 117 -2.41 0.49 -3.81
CA HIS A 117 -1.71 1.41 -4.69
C HIS A 117 -1.59 2.77 -4.03
N TYR A 118 -0.64 3.57 -4.49
CA TYR A 118 -0.57 5.00 -4.20
C TYR A 118 -0.29 5.77 -5.49
N LEU A 119 -0.63 7.06 -5.49
CA LEU A 119 -0.35 7.97 -6.60
C LEU A 119 0.78 8.91 -6.21
N GLN A 120 1.64 9.25 -7.16
CA GLN A 120 2.71 10.24 -6.99
C GLN A 120 2.63 11.29 -8.11
N VAL A 121 2.49 12.55 -7.70
CA VAL A 121 2.60 13.73 -8.55
C VAL A 121 4.02 14.27 -8.45
N THR A 122 4.69 14.45 -9.58
CA THR A 122 6.12 14.81 -9.62
C THR A 122 6.40 16.26 -10.00
N HIS A 123 5.37 17.10 -10.15
CA HIS A 123 5.56 18.46 -10.63
C HIS A 123 5.38 19.47 -9.49
N PRO A 124 6.41 20.27 -9.14
CA PRO A 124 6.44 21.07 -7.90
C PRO A 124 5.49 22.27 -7.87
N THR A 125 5.00 22.71 -9.02
CA THR A 125 4.11 23.88 -9.13
C THR A 125 2.79 23.58 -9.85
N ALA A 126 2.50 22.30 -10.13
CA ALA A 126 1.29 21.97 -10.87
C ALA A 126 0.07 22.04 -9.95
N GLN A 127 -0.99 22.72 -10.37
CA GLN A 127 -2.30 22.63 -9.76
C GLN A 127 -3.10 21.51 -10.40
N TRP A 128 -3.55 20.56 -9.58
CA TRP A 128 -4.09 19.31 -10.09
C TRP A 128 -5.34 18.84 -9.35
N GLU A 129 -6.09 17.99 -10.04
CA GLU A 129 -7.19 17.22 -9.52
C GLU A 129 -7.12 15.80 -10.07
N ILE A 130 -7.24 14.82 -9.19
CA ILE A 130 -7.08 13.41 -9.52
C ILE A 130 -8.27 12.62 -8.96
N GLU A 131 -8.88 11.79 -9.79
CA GLU A 131 -9.94 10.86 -9.43
C GLU A 131 -9.50 9.42 -9.67
N VAL A 132 -9.91 8.51 -8.79
CA VAL A 132 -9.81 7.06 -8.99
C VAL A 132 -11.20 6.48 -9.09
N ARG A 133 -11.46 5.81 -10.21
CA ARG A 133 -12.70 5.08 -10.46
C ARG A 133 -12.41 3.61 -10.62
N GLN A 134 -13.21 2.74 -10.00
CA GLN A 134 -13.07 1.30 -10.13
C GLN A 134 -14.31 0.73 -10.81
N ARG A 135 -14.11 -0.23 -11.70
CA ARG A 135 -15.21 -1.03 -12.23
C ARG A 135 -15.46 -2.18 -11.26
N LEU A 136 -16.62 -2.16 -10.59
CA LEU A 136 -16.94 -3.12 -9.52
C LEU A 136 -18.23 -3.86 -9.85
N SER A 137 -18.21 -5.18 -9.73
CA SER A 137 -19.42 -6.00 -9.59
C SER A 137 -20.12 -5.72 -8.25
N LYS A 138 -21.39 -6.10 -8.12
CA LYS A 138 -22.13 -5.98 -6.85
C LYS A 138 -21.42 -6.63 -5.66
N ALA A 139 -20.76 -7.77 -5.88
CA ALA A 139 -20.01 -8.47 -4.83
C ALA A 139 -18.75 -7.67 -4.42
N GLU A 140 -17.97 -7.20 -5.39
CA GLU A 140 -16.76 -6.40 -5.12
C GLU A 140 -17.08 -5.04 -4.49
N GLU A 141 -18.18 -4.41 -4.89
CA GLU A 141 -18.69 -3.19 -4.28
C GLU A 141 -19.05 -3.43 -2.82
N TRP A 142 -19.76 -4.51 -2.51
CA TRP A 142 -20.09 -4.87 -1.13
C TRP A 142 -18.82 -5.10 -0.29
N GLU A 143 -17.83 -5.82 -0.83
CA GLU A 143 -16.54 -6.03 -0.16
C GLU A 143 -15.77 -4.73 0.05
N TYR A 144 -15.76 -3.83 -0.94
CA TYR A 144 -15.15 -2.52 -0.85
C TYR A 144 -15.83 -1.66 0.24
N ARG A 145 -17.16 -1.67 0.31
CA ARG A 145 -17.92 -1.00 1.37
C ARG A 145 -17.61 -1.60 2.75
N GLN A 146 -17.43 -2.92 2.87
CA GLN A 146 -17.00 -3.52 4.14
C GLN A 146 -15.58 -3.10 4.53
N PHE A 147 -14.68 -2.97 3.56
CA PHE A 147 -13.34 -2.44 3.81
C PHE A 147 -13.39 -0.99 4.32
N LEU A 148 -14.21 -0.12 3.72
CA LEU A 148 -14.36 1.27 4.17
C LEU A 148 -14.96 1.42 5.57
N ARG A 149 -15.68 0.40 6.07
CA ARG A 149 -16.21 0.38 7.44
C ARG A 149 -15.16 0.01 8.49
N GLN A 150 -13.99 -0.47 8.08
CA GLN A 150 -12.93 -0.79 9.02
C GLN A 150 -12.38 0.49 9.66
N PRO A 151 -11.91 0.41 10.92
CA PRO A 151 -11.23 1.55 11.54
C PRO A 151 -10.08 2.01 10.64
N PRO A 152 -9.94 3.33 10.41
CA PRO A 152 -8.83 3.85 9.64
C PRO A 152 -7.51 3.50 10.35
N ALA A 153 -6.42 3.49 9.57
CA ALA A 153 -5.10 3.30 10.13
C ALA A 153 -4.83 4.34 11.22
N THR A 154 -4.42 3.88 12.40
CA THR A 154 -4.07 4.78 13.50
C THR A 154 -2.69 5.36 13.24
N LEU A 155 -2.60 6.69 13.29
CA LEU A 155 -1.34 7.41 13.15
C LEU A 155 -0.79 7.77 14.53
N ARG A 156 0.48 7.45 14.76
CA ARG A 156 1.22 7.90 15.95
C ARG A 156 2.11 9.06 15.54
N ARG A 157 1.93 10.19 16.21
CA ARG A 157 2.77 11.37 16.02
C ARG A 157 4.23 11.05 16.38
N LEU A 158 5.13 11.37 15.47
CA LEU A 158 6.57 11.19 15.62
C LEU A 158 7.25 12.51 16.00
N ALA A 159 6.89 13.60 15.32
CA ALA A 159 7.47 14.91 15.54
C ALA A 159 6.48 16.02 15.21
N THR A 160 6.67 17.17 15.85
CA THR A 160 5.93 18.41 15.56
C THR A 160 6.88 19.57 15.65
N TRP A 161 6.82 20.46 14.65
CA TRP A 161 7.57 21.69 14.60
C TRP A 161 6.62 22.86 14.40
N HIS A 162 7.03 24.02 14.87
CA HIS A 162 6.35 25.28 14.66
C HIS A 162 7.38 26.37 14.46
N GLY A 163 6.98 27.43 13.79
CA GLY A 163 7.85 28.58 13.54
C GLY A 163 7.06 29.79 13.08
N ALA A 164 7.80 30.87 12.87
CA ALA A 164 7.33 32.09 12.24
C ALA A 164 8.18 32.32 10.98
N ASN A 165 8.86 33.45 10.86
CA ASN A 165 9.60 33.83 9.68
C ASN A 165 10.96 33.15 9.54
N GLY A 166 11.46 33.15 8.30
CA GLY A 166 12.78 32.68 7.91
C GLY A 166 12.82 31.22 7.48
N ARG A 167 14.02 30.77 7.14
CA ARG A 167 14.28 29.37 6.76
C ARG A 167 14.63 28.54 7.98
N ARG A 168 14.02 27.36 8.09
CA ARG A 168 14.31 26.34 9.10
C ARG A 168 14.48 24.99 8.44
N THR A 169 15.42 24.20 8.96
CA THR A 169 15.73 22.87 8.45
C THR A 169 15.74 21.89 9.63
N PHE A 170 15.08 20.75 9.45
CA PHE A 170 14.95 19.70 10.46
C PHE A 170 15.38 18.36 9.84
N ALA A 171 16.20 17.61 10.58
CA ALA A 171 16.50 16.23 10.25
C ALA A 171 15.73 15.31 11.18
N PHE A 172 15.16 14.23 10.65
CA PHE A 172 14.47 13.22 11.44
C PHE A 172 14.53 11.86 10.75
N ARG A 173 14.31 10.81 11.54
CA ARG A 173 14.37 9.42 11.07
C ARG A 173 13.02 8.73 11.23
N VAL A 174 12.58 8.04 10.18
CA VAL A 174 11.43 7.16 10.21
C VAL A 174 11.92 5.72 10.03
N PRO A 175 11.71 4.81 11.01
CA PRO A 175 12.31 3.47 10.96
C PRO A 175 11.89 2.64 9.75
N ALA A 176 10.60 2.61 9.43
CA ALA A 176 10.03 1.81 8.34
C ALA A 176 8.59 2.23 8.03
N GLY A 177 8.09 1.74 6.89
CA GLY A 177 6.68 1.82 6.53
C GLY A 177 6.24 3.14 5.91
N SER A 178 4.92 3.31 5.79
CA SER A 178 4.33 4.55 5.30
C SER A 178 4.08 5.53 6.44
N TRP A 179 4.32 6.81 6.18
CA TRP A 179 4.13 7.89 7.13
C TRP A 179 3.60 9.12 6.42
N ARG A 180 3.10 10.08 7.21
CA ARG A 180 2.43 11.27 6.73
C ARG A 180 3.12 12.51 7.26
N LEU A 181 3.33 13.47 6.36
CA LEU A 181 3.69 14.84 6.70
C LEU A 181 2.46 15.73 6.50
N THR A 182 2.09 16.49 7.53
CA THR A 182 1.07 17.53 7.45
C THR A 182 1.68 18.86 7.84
N TYR A 183 1.34 19.94 7.15
CA TYR A 183 1.87 21.27 7.43
C TYR A 183 0.80 22.33 7.14
N ALA A 184 0.86 23.44 7.86
CA ALA A 184 -0.11 24.50 7.76
C ALA A 184 0.56 25.87 7.95
N ALA A 185 0.19 26.81 7.09
CA ALA A 185 0.31 28.24 7.34
C ALA A 185 -0.83 28.62 8.31
N THR A 186 -0.48 29.14 9.47
CA THR A 186 -1.43 29.49 10.55
C THR A 186 -1.71 30.99 10.63
N GLY A 187 -0.92 31.80 9.92
CA GLY A 187 -1.11 33.23 9.79
C GLY A 187 -2.27 33.63 8.89
N GLN A 188 -2.71 34.88 9.01
CA GLN A 188 -3.71 35.51 8.13
C GLN A 188 -3.09 36.12 6.86
N GLN A 189 -1.77 36.29 6.85
CA GLN A 189 -0.98 36.83 5.73
C GLN A 189 0.31 36.03 5.58
N GLY A 190 1.04 36.32 4.51
CA GLY A 190 2.31 35.66 4.19
C GLY A 190 2.12 34.31 3.49
N HIS A 191 3.21 33.57 3.40
CA HIS A 191 3.26 32.26 2.76
C HIS A 191 4.37 31.40 3.37
N ILE A 192 4.30 30.09 3.10
CA ILE A 192 5.37 29.14 3.38
C ILE A 192 5.68 28.30 2.15
N GLN A 193 6.97 28.06 1.93
CA GLN A 193 7.47 27.02 1.03
C GLN A 193 7.98 25.86 1.87
N VAL A 194 7.60 24.64 1.49
CA VAL A 194 8.10 23.43 2.14
C VAL A 194 8.82 22.54 1.14
N SER A 195 9.88 21.87 1.61
CA SER A 195 10.56 20.81 0.89
C SER A 195 10.84 19.63 1.82
N LEU A 196 10.79 18.42 1.26
CA LEU A 196 11.16 17.20 1.94
C LEU A 196 12.09 16.41 1.01
N THR A 197 13.23 16.01 1.55
CA THR A 197 14.25 15.27 0.81
C THR A 197 14.67 14.03 1.58
N ASP A 198 14.87 12.92 0.87
CA ASP A 198 15.54 11.73 1.40
C ASP A 198 17.05 12.01 1.48
N LEU A 199 17.67 11.84 2.64
CA LEU A 199 19.11 12.04 2.79
C LEU A 199 19.93 11.00 2.01
N ALA A 200 19.34 9.86 1.66
CA ALA A 200 19.97 8.90 0.75
C ALA A 200 19.95 9.34 -0.72
N ALA A 201 19.09 10.29 -1.08
CA ALA A 201 18.95 10.84 -2.44
C ALA A 201 18.76 12.37 -2.39
N PRO A 202 19.80 13.13 -1.97
CA PRO A 202 19.68 14.55 -1.64
C PRO A 202 19.30 15.45 -2.82
N ASP A 203 19.58 15.02 -4.05
CA ASP A 203 19.35 15.81 -5.27
C ASP A 203 17.91 15.70 -5.80
N SER A 204 17.06 14.87 -5.18
CA SER A 204 15.68 14.64 -5.62
C SER A 204 14.70 14.86 -4.48
N PRO A 205 13.98 16.00 -4.44
CA PRO A 205 12.97 16.22 -3.40
C PRO A 205 11.85 15.19 -3.57
N LEU A 206 11.46 14.58 -2.45
CA LEU A 206 10.29 13.72 -2.38
C LEU A 206 8.99 14.52 -2.41
N HIS A 207 9.04 15.73 -1.84
CA HIS A 207 7.90 16.63 -1.76
C HIS A 207 8.36 18.08 -1.82
N GLN A 208 7.61 18.90 -2.53
CA GLN A 208 7.79 20.34 -2.58
C GLN A 208 6.43 20.99 -2.83
N ASN A 209 6.12 22.02 -2.04
CA ASN A 209 4.85 22.72 -2.16
C ASN A 209 4.94 24.16 -1.65
N TRP A 210 4.00 24.98 -2.09
CA TRP A 210 3.80 26.36 -1.68
C TRP A 210 2.42 26.51 -1.04
N LEU A 211 2.33 27.20 0.10
CA LEU A 211 1.06 27.54 0.74
C LEU A 211 1.02 29.02 1.05
N ASP A 212 -0.05 29.67 0.61
CA ASP A 212 -0.42 30.99 1.11
C ASP A 212 -1.00 30.91 2.54
N ALA A 213 -1.22 32.08 3.13
CA ALA A 213 -1.81 32.24 4.45
C ALA A 213 -3.07 31.38 4.68
N ALA A 214 -3.19 30.84 5.90
CA ALA A 214 -4.22 29.88 6.29
C ALA A 214 -4.27 28.56 5.47
N GLY A 215 -3.31 28.34 4.55
CA GLY A 215 -3.20 27.15 3.74
C GLY A 215 -2.81 25.91 4.56
N ARG A 216 -3.20 24.73 4.06
CA ARG A 216 -2.83 23.44 4.63
C ARG A 216 -2.39 22.48 3.53
N GLY A 217 -1.38 21.68 3.83
CA GLY A 217 -0.86 20.65 2.94
C GLY A 217 -0.63 19.34 3.67
N GLU A 218 -0.69 18.26 2.89
CA GLU A 218 -0.47 16.89 3.37
C GLU A 218 0.22 16.09 2.25
N THR A 219 1.14 15.22 2.62
CA THR A 219 1.73 14.22 1.71
C THR A 219 2.06 12.94 2.47
N TRP A 220 2.02 11.80 1.78
CA TRP A 220 2.40 10.50 2.32
C TRP A 220 3.72 10.03 1.74
N ILE A 221 4.57 9.40 2.55
CA ILE A 221 5.83 8.83 2.08
C ILE A 221 5.82 7.34 2.39
N HIS A 222 6.26 6.52 1.43
CA HIS A 222 6.12 5.05 1.46
C HIS A 222 7.45 4.32 1.69
N CYS A 223 8.40 4.98 2.34
CA CYS A 223 9.68 4.42 2.75
C CYS A 223 10.07 4.91 4.16
N GLY A 224 10.82 4.07 4.86
CA GLY A 224 11.62 4.50 6.01
C GLY A 224 12.95 5.06 5.54
N GLY A 225 13.65 5.78 6.41
CA GLY A 225 14.90 6.45 6.08
C GLY A 225 15.18 7.64 6.98
N GLU A 226 16.15 8.43 6.58
CA GLU A 226 16.49 9.70 7.20
C GLU A 226 16.13 10.83 6.24
N PHE A 227 15.41 11.81 6.76
CA PHE A 227 14.79 12.84 5.94
C PHE A 227 15.20 14.22 6.41
N ARG A 228 15.29 15.15 5.46
CA ARG A 228 15.42 16.57 5.71
C ARG A 228 14.13 17.26 5.32
N PHE A 229 13.50 17.92 6.28
CA PHE A 229 12.36 18.80 6.06
C PHE A 229 12.80 20.25 6.20
N GLU A 230 12.49 21.06 5.20
CA GLU A 230 12.79 22.49 5.21
C GLU A 230 11.50 23.29 5.04
N VAL A 231 11.43 24.40 5.77
CA VAL A 231 10.35 25.38 5.67
C VAL A 231 10.99 26.75 5.53
N GLU A 232 10.59 27.48 4.50
CA GLU A 232 10.88 28.90 4.35
C GLU A 232 9.58 29.67 4.48
N ALA A 233 9.51 30.57 5.45
CA ALA A 233 8.30 31.31 5.78
C ALA A 233 8.52 32.81 5.70
N GLN A 234 7.58 33.51 5.07
CA GLN A 234 7.56 34.97 4.97
C GLN A 234 6.26 35.48 5.57
N ASP A 235 6.38 36.25 6.65
CA ASP A 235 5.29 36.87 7.42
C ASP A 235 4.15 35.93 7.81
N CYS A 236 4.48 34.66 8.03
CA CYS A 236 3.49 33.62 8.30
C CYS A 236 3.96 32.63 9.38
N PRO A 237 3.29 32.56 10.55
CA PRO A 237 3.49 31.45 11.48
C PRO A 237 3.01 30.14 10.88
N TRP A 238 3.70 29.06 11.21
CA TRP A 238 3.43 27.74 10.64
C TRP A 238 3.59 26.61 11.65
N GLN A 239 2.98 25.49 11.32
CA GLN A 239 3.10 24.23 12.05
C GLN A 239 3.28 23.07 11.08
N ALA A 240 4.12 22.12 11.42
CA ALA A 240 4.28 20.87 10.70
C ALA A 240 4.28 19.68 11.66
N GLU A 241 3.76 18.55 11.23
CA GLU A 241 3.70 17.30 11.99
C GLU A 241 4.06 16.12 11.08
N VAL A 242 4.87 15.21 11.63
CA VAL A 242 5.12 13.89 11.04
C VAL A 242 4.44 12.85 11.90
N ALA A 243 3.66 11.97 11.27
CA ALA A 243 3.00 10.86 11.93
C ALA A 243 3.24 9.55 11.18
N VAL A 244 3.56 8.50 11.92
CA VAL A 244 3.84 7.16 11.38
C VAL A 244 2.62 6.26 11.54
N MET A 245 2.42 5.34 10.59
CA MET A 245 1.34 4.36 10.68
C MET A 245 1.65 3.37 11.81
N ALA A 246 0.88 3.42 12.89
CA ALA A 246 1.06 2.54 14.05
C ALA A 246 0.47 1.14 13.79
N GLN A 247 -0.59 1.07 13.00
CA GLN A 247 -1.22 -0.19 12.60
C GLN A 247 -1.89 -0.03 11.22
N PRO A 248 -1.61 -0.91 10.24
CA PRO A 248 -2.31 -0.90 8.96
C PRO A 248 -3.78 -1.32 9.15
N PRO A 249 -4.70 -0.95 8.24
CA PRO A 249 -6.10 -1.36 8.34
C PRO A 249 -6.22 -2.89 8.37
N ALA A 250 -7.09 -3.41 9.23
CA ALA A 250 -7.12 -4.80 9.67
C ALA A 250 -7.12 -5.87 8.55
N ARG A 251 -7.62 -5.57 7.34
CA ARG A 251 -7.58 -6.51 6.20
C ARG A 251 -6.29 -6.54 5.39
N ALA A 252 -5.35 -5.61 5.59
CA ALA A 252 -4.04 -5.66 4.92
C ALA A 252 -3.25 -6.94 5.29
N LEU A 253 -3.61 -7.60 6.39
CA LEU A 253 -2.96 -8.81 6.91
C LEU A 253 -3.78 -10.09 6.71
N SER A 254 -4.86 -10.09 5.91
CA SER A 254 -5.73 -11.27 5.76
C SER A 254 -6.12 -11.56 4.32
N ARG A 255 -5.11 -11.76 3.47
CA ARG A 255 -5.21 -12.73 2.38
C ARG A 255 -3.90 -13.50 2.33
N PRO A 256 -3.83 -14.72 2.89
CA PRO A 256 -2.73 -15.61 2.54
C PRO A 256 -2.85 -15.91 1.05
N THR A 257 -1.90 -15.42 0.25
CA THR A 257 -1.68 -15.82 -1.14
C THR A 257 -1.11 -17.24 -1.26
N HIS A 258 -0.99 -17.98 -0.15
CA HIS A 258 -0.67 -19.39 -0.21
C HIS A 258 -1.93 -20.22 -0.48
N ARG A 259 -2.16 -20.51 -1.77
CA ARG A 259 -2.76 -21.79 -2.12
C ARG A 259 -1.90 -22.87 -1.42
N PRO A 260 -2.45 -23.74 -0.57
CA PRO A 260 -1.68 -24.88 -0.11
C PRO A 260 -1.22 -25.65 -1.36
N PRO A 261 0.05 -26.08 -1.44
CA PRO A 261 0.46 -26.93 -2.55
C PRO A 261 -0.48 -28.14 -2.59
N PRO A 262 -0.84 -28.65 -3.79
CA PRO A 262 -1.61 -29.87 -3.88
C PRO A 262 -0.90 -30.95 -3.05
N PRO A 263 -1.64 -31.83 -2.36
CA PRO A 263 -1.04 -32.87 -1.53
C PRO A 263 -0.04 -33.64 -2.40
N GLN A 264 1.25 -33.50 -2.07
CA GLN A 264 2.28 -34.28 -2.73
C GLN A 264 1.96 -35.73 -2.42
N GLY A 265 1.70 -36.50 -3.46
CA GLY A 265 1.52 -37.94 -3.35
C GLY A 265 2.66 -38.51 -2.52
N THR A 266 2.29 -39.37 -1.57
CA THR A 266 3.21 -40.10 -0.70
C THR A 266 4.41 -40.60 -1.49
N PRO A 267 5.64 -40.15 -1.19
CA PRO A 267 6.82 -40.78 -1.77
C PRO A 267 6.90 -42.24 -1.27
N PRO A 268 7.34 -43.19 -2.11
CA PRO A 268 7.54 -44.56 -1.66
C PRO A 268 8.57 -44.60 -0.51
N ALA A 269 8.30 -45.48 0.45
CA ALA A 269 9.07 -45.64 1.67
C ALA A 269 10.59 -45.72 1.40
N ALA A 270 11.34 -44.78 1.98
CA ALA A 270 12.79 -44.87 2.03
C ALA A 270 13.21 -46.08 2.88
N ALA A 271 14.17 -46.84 2.37
CA ALA A 271 14.80 -47.95 3.09
C ALA A 271 15.40 -47.48 4.43
N PRO A 272 15.42 -48.33 5.47
CA PRO A 272 15.90 -47.95 6.78
C PRO A 272 17.40 -47.66 6.77
N PRO A 273 17.89 -46.71 7.59
CA PRO A 273 19.32 -46.41 7.69
C PRO A 273 20.08 -47.57 8.37
N PRO A 274 21.36 -47.79 8.02
CA PRO A 274 22.20 -48.75 8.73
C PRO A 274 22.55 -48.25 10.14
N ALA A 275 22.73 -49.21 11.05
CA ALA A 275 22.95 -49.05 12.49
C ALA A 275 24.20 -48.22 12.86
N PRO A 276 24.24 -47.59 14.05
CA PRO A 276 25.37 -46.80 14.50
C PRO A 276 26.54 -47.68 14.94
N ALA A 277 27.76 -47.30 14.55
CA ALA A 277 29.01 -47.88 15.07
C ALA A 277 29.36 -47.27 16.44
N PRO A 278 30.00 -48.04 17.34
CA PRO A 278 30.20 -47.67 18.74
C PRO A 278 31.31 -46.64 18.97
N ALA A 279 31.17 -45.95 20.10
CA ALA A 279 31.99 -44.84 20.57
C ALA A 279 33.45 -45.20 20.89
N THR A 280 34.34 -44.26 20.61
CA THR A 280 35.65 -44.13 21.28
C THR A 280 35.86 -42.68 21.68
N ALA A 281 36.19 -42.48 22.95
CA ALA A 281 36.72 -41.25 23.56
C ALA A 281 37.86 -41.70 24.51
N PRO A 282 38.67 -40.81 25.12
CA PRO A 282 38.99 -39.41 24.84
C PRO A 282 40.51 -39.13 24.81
N THR A 283 40.96 -37.94 24.39
CA THR A 283 42.27 -37.34 24.71
C THR A 283 42.12 -35.83 24.57
N GLU A 284 41.85 -35.10 25.66
CA GLU A 284 42.79 -34.42 26.57
C GLU A 284 43.25 -33.02 26.08
N ALA A 285 42.85 -32.03 26.91
CA ALA A 285 43.42 -30.72 27.18
C ALA A 285 43.73 -29.71 26.05
N ALA A 286 42.95 -28.61 26.03
CA ALA A 286 43.45 -27.28 26.43
C ALA A 286 42.27 -26.32 26.64
N ALA A 287 42.25 -25.65 27.80
CA ALA A 287 41.30 -24.60 28.16
C ALA A 287 41.93 -23.20 27.90
N PRO A 288 41.29 -22.08 28.31
CA PRO A 288 40.74 -21.07 27.42
C PRO A 288 41.58 -19.79 27.37
N VAL A 289 41.39 -18.96 26.33
CA VAL A 289 41.84 -17.56 26.36
C VAL A 289 40.60 -16.68 26.48
N GLU A 290 40.42 -16.14 27.68
CA GLU A 290 39.65 -14.92 27.92
C GLU A 290 40.31 -13.75 27.19
N THR A 291 39.51 -12.90 26.57
CA THR A 291 39.91 -11.51 26.34
C THR A 291 38.70 -10.64 26.65
N SER A 292 38.72 -10.08 27.85
CA SER A 292 37.91 -8.93 28.27
C SER A 292 38.77 -7.66 28.14
N LEU A 293 38.08 -6.51 28.16
CA LEU A 293 38.57 -5.12 28.32
C LEU A 293 39.00 -4.46 26.99
N GLU A 294 38.57 -3.26 26.61
CA GLU A 294 37.98 -2.12 27.34
C GLU A 294 37.25 -1.14 26.37
N PRO A 295 36.46 -0.17 26.89
CA PRO A 295 35.67 0.77 26.12
C PRO A 295 36.50 1.97 25.67
N LEU A 296 36.20 2.52 24.49
CA LEU A 296 36.81 3.74 24.01
C LEU A 296 36.09 4.98 24.56
N ASP A 297 36.88 5.77 25.27
CA ASP A 297 36.59 7.05 25.87
C ASP A 297 35.99 8.10 24.93
N SER A 298 35.00 8.79 25.49
CA SER A 298 34.75 10.23 25.46
C SER A 298 35.79 11.11 24.76
N PHE A 299 35.34 11.93 23.82
CA PHE A 299 35.95 13.21 23.48
C PHE A 299 34.87 14.32 23.35
N PRO A 300 35.24 15.58 23.63
CA PRO A 300 34.41 16.54 24.35
C PRO A 300 33.53 17.42 23.46
N ALA A 301 32.59 18.09 24.14
CA ALA A 301 31.83 19.21 23.62
C ALA A 301 32.75 20.39 23.30
N GLU A 302 32.66 20.88 22.07
CA GLU A 302 33.09 22.23 21.71
C GLU A 302 31.85 23.04 21.34
N ASP A 303 31.55 24.02 22.19
CA ASP A 303 30.72 25.18 21.88
C ASP A 303 31.41 26.03 20.80
N PRO A 304 30.73 26.46 19.74
CA PRO A 304 31.13 27.64 19.01
C PRO A 304 30.44 28.89 19.57
N GLU A 305 31.27 29.79 20.08
CA GLU A 305 30.97 31.16 20.47
C GLU A 305 30.12 31.92 19.46
N ILE A 306 29.20 32.69 20.00
CA ILE A 306 28.45 33.76 19.36
C ILE A 306 29.40 34.95 19.16
N VAL A 307 29.62 35.36 17.91
CA VAL A 307 30.19 36.67 17.57
C VAL A 307 29.10 37.53 16.94
N PRO A 308 28.77 38.71 17.50
CA PRO A 308 27.86 39.66 16.86
C PRO A 308 28.62 40.46 15.79
N LEU A 309 27.98 40.67 14.65
CA LEU A 309 28.38 41.70 13.69
C LEU A 309 27.22 42.68 13.55
N ASP A 310 27.36 43.81 14.25
CA ASP A 310 26.74 45.08 13.92
C ASP A 310 27.61 45.78 12.87
N GLU A 311 27.04 46.06 11.70
CA GLU A 311 26.98 47.35 10.95
C GLU A 311 26.45 47.13 9.54
#